data_AF-S9QN19-F1
#
_entry.id   AF-S9QN19-F1
#
_cell.length_a   1.000
_cell.length_b   1.000
_cell.length_c   1.000
_cell.angle_alpha   90.00
_cell.angle_beta   90.00
_cell.angle_gamma   90.00
#
_symmetry.space_group_name_H-M   'P 1'
#
loop_
_entity.id
_entity.type
_entity.pdbx_description
1 polymer ?
#
loop_
_entity_poly.entity_id
_entity_poly.type
_entity_poly.pdbx_seq_one_letter_code
_entity_poly.pdbx_strand_id
1 'polypeptide(L)' 'MTDHFYVTLEGFPADSGDVISTDGEVIGAYTCDDNDYCEFTPNGADEPVVSGYNIGPFCSEVAEWHKGQQSA' A
#
# COMPACT_ATOMS: atom_id res chain seq x y z
N MET A 1 15.32 -11.95 -29.39
CA MET A 1 13.89 -11.81 -29.06
C MET A 1 13.86 -10.83 -27.91
N THR A 2 13.32 -9.63 -28.14
CA THR A 2 13.24 -8.61 -27.09
C THR A 2 11.95 -8.87 -26.35
N ASP A 3 12.04 -9.30 -25.10
CA ASP A 3 10.87 -9.44 -24.23
C ASP A 3 10.31 -8.04 -23.97
N HIS A 4 9.10 -7.81 -24.47
CA HIS A 4 8.34 -6.59 -24.22
C HIS A 4 7.40 -6.87 -23.06
N PHE A 5 7.70 -6.30 -21.89
CA PHE A 5 6.79 -6.34 -20.75
C PHE A 5 5.63 -5.38 -21.01
N TYR A 6 4.41 -5.92 -21.11
CA TYR A 6 3.20 -5.11 -21.12
C TYR A 6 2.95 -4.61 -19.70
N VAL A 7 3.14 -3.30 -19.48
CA VAL A 7 2.71 -2.65 -18.24
C VAL A 7 1.26 -2.23 -18.43
N THR A 8 0.32 -3.01 -17.90
CA THR A 8 -1.08 -2.61 -17.78
C THR A 8 -1.17 -1.62 -16.63
N LEU A 9 -1.37 -0.32 -16.92
CA LEU A 9 -1.57 0.72 -15.92
C LEU A 9 -3.06 0.85 -15.53
N GLU A 10 -3.78 -0.27 -15.38
CA GLU A 10 -5.11 -0.21 -14.78
C GLU A 10 -4.93 -0.03 -13.27
N GLY A 11 -5.31 1.15 -12.76
CA GLY A 11 -5.26 1.45 -11.33
C GLY A 11 -4.05 2.24 -10.84
N PHE A 12 -3.33 2.99 -11.71
CA PHE A 12 -2.27 3.89 -11.26
C PHE A 12 -2.44 5.36 -11.70
N PRO A 13 -2.33 6.33 -10.77
CA PRO A 13 -2.58 6.18 -9.34
C PRO A 13 -4.10 6.10 -9.12
N ALA A 14 -4.59 4.99 -8.56
CA ALA A 14 -5.89 5.03 -7.91
C ALA A 14 -5.69 5.68 -6.53
N ASP A 15 -6.50 6.69 -6.23
CA ASP A 15 -6.54 7.42 -4.94
C ASP A 15 -6.87 6.51 -3.74
N SER A 16 -7.07 5.21 -3.98
CA SER A 16 -7.26 4.19 -2.96
C SER A 16 -7.00 2.78 -3.52
N GLY A 17 -6.76 1.81 -2.64
CA GLY A 17 -6.65 0.41 -3.03
C GLY A 17 -6.40 -0.53 -1.85
N ASP A 18 -6.51 -1.83 -2.12
CA ASP A 18 -6.19 -2.87 -1.14
C ASP A 18 -4.67 -3.00 -0.98
N VAL A 19 -4.23 -3.18 0.26
CA VAL A 19 -2.84 -3.54 0.58
C VAL A 19 -2.78 -5.04 0.78
N ILE A 20 -2.00 -5.71 -0.05
CA ILE A 20 -1.88 -7.17 -0.08
C ILE A 20 -0.48 -7.56 0.42
N SER A 21 -0.41 -8.46 1.40
CA SER A 21 0.83 -9.00 1.92
C SER A 21 1.53 -9.92 0.90
N THR A 22 2.78 -10.28 1.17
CA THR A 22 3.54 -11.22 0.34
C THR A 22 2.93 -12.62 0.26
N ASP A 23 2.09 -12.98 1.22
CA ASP A 23 1.39 -14.26 1.27
C ASP A 23 0.06 -14.22 0.51
N GLY A 24 -0.30 -13.07 -0.08
CA GLY A 24 -1.54 -12.86 -0.83
C GLY A 24 -2.74 -12.51 0.04
N GLU A 25 -2.54 -12.17 1.32
CA GLU A 25 -3.60 -11.74 2.23
C GLU A 25 -3.85 -10.23 2.10
N VAL A 26 -5.11 -9.82 1.98
CA VAL A 26 -5.47 -8.40 2.12
C VAL A 26 -5.34 -8.03 3.59
N ILE A 27 -4.44 -7.10 3.91
CA ILE A 27 -4.14 -6.68 5.30
C ILE A 27 -4.73 -5.31 5.66
N GLY A 28 -5.33 -4.64 4.70
CA GLY A 28 -6.00 -3.35 4.88
C GLY A 28 -6.17 -2.64 3.55
N ALA A 29 -6.49 -1.35 3.62
CA ALA A 29 -6.62 -0.48 2.46
C ALA A 29 -5.80 0.79 2.64
N TYR A 30 -5.37 1.38 1.53
CA TYR A 30 -4.78 2.70 1.50
C TYR A 30 -5.68 3.70 0.77
N THR A 31 -5.53 4.97 1.10
CA THR A 31 -6.09 6.11 0.38
C THR A 31 -4.99 7.14 0.18
N CYS A 32 -4.94 7.81 -0.97
CA CYS A 32 -4.05 8.93 -1.23
C CYS A 32 -4.89 10.14 -1.67
N ASP A 33 -4.50 11.35 -1.24
CA ASP A 33 -5.13 12.59 -1.68
C ASP A 33 -4.41 13.21 -2.90
N ASP A 34 -4.97 14.31 -3.40
CA ASP A 34 -4.41 15.07 -4.54
C ASP A 34 -3.00 15.65 -4.26
N ASN A 35 -2.51 15.62 -3.02
CA ASN A 35 -1.18 16.08 -2.61
C ASN A 35 -0.17 14.93 -2.46
N ASP A 36 -0.49 13.73 -2.97
CA ASP A 36 0.27 12.50 -2.79
C ASP A 36 0.46 12.12 -1.31
N TYR A 37 -0.43 12.59 -0.41
CA TYR A 37 -0.44 12.16 0.97
C TYR A 37 -1.28 10.89 1.09
N CYS A 38 -0.63 9.80 1.48
CA CYS A 38 -1.23 8.48 1.57
C CYS A 38 -1.39 8.04 3.03
N GLU A 39 -2.48 7.34 3.30
CA GLU A 39 -2.85 6.81 4.60
C GLU A 39 -3.20 5.32 4.45
N PHE A 40 -2.72 4.49 5.37
CA PHE A 40 -2.99 3.06 5.41
C PHE A 40 -3.78 2.71 6.66
N THR A 41 -4.91 2.04 6.46
CA THR A 41 -5.79 1.53 7.51
C THR A 41 -5.81 0.00 7.45
N PRO A 42 -5.28 -0.70 8.47
CA PRO A 42 -5.35 -2.14 8.57
C PRO A 42 -6.78 -2.66 8.69
N ASN A 43 -6.98 -3.93 8.32
CA ASN A 43 -8.25 -4.60 8.56
C ASN A 43 -8.58 -4.63 10.06
N GLY A 44 -9.78 -4.15 10.41
CA GLY A 44 -10.25 -4.10 11.80
C GLY A 44 -9.76 -2.89 12.61
N ALA A 45 -9.02 -1.96 11.99
CA ALA A 45 -8.74 -0.65 12.57
C ALA A 45 -9.76 0.39 12.08
N ASP A 46 -10.11 1.33 12.97
CA ASP A 46 -10.99 2.46 12.65
C ASP A 46 -10.21 3.70 12.16
N GLU A 47 -8.89 3.75 12.42
CA GLU A 47 -8.01 4.88 12.10
C GLU A 47 -6.74 4.42 11.35
N PRO A 48 -6.16 5.27 10.49
CA PRO A 48 -4.89 4.99 9.83
C PRO A 48 -3.74 4.80 10.83
N VAL A 49 -2.86 3.84 10.54
CA VAL A 49 -1.69 3.54 11.40
C VAL A 49 -0.36 3.90 10.77
N VAL A 50 -0.34 4.07 9.45
CA VAL A 50 0.79 4.59 8.68
C VAL A 50 0.28 5.68 7.77
N SER A 51 1.00 6.79 7.68
CA SER A 51 0.67 7.89 6.80
C SER A 51 1.94 8.58 6.31
N GLY A 52 2.01 8.98 5.05
CA GLY A 52 3.21 9.58 4.50
C GLY A 52 3.01 10.14 3.10
N TYR A 53 3.93 11.01 2.69
CA TYR A 53 3.94 11.55 1.33
C TYR A 53 4.68 10.61 0.38
N ASN A 54 4.21 10.56 -0.86
CA ASN A 54 4.72 9.73 -1.94
C ASN A 54 4.48 8.24 -1.69
N ILE A 55 3.80 7.58 -2.63
CA ILE A 55 3.40 6.17 -2.50
C ILE A 55 4.59 5.21 -2.34
N GLY A 56 5.77 5.52 -2.91
CA GLY A 56 6.97 4.68 -2.79
C GLY A 56 7.49 4.55 -1.34
N PRO A 57 7.90 5.65 -0.70
CA PRO A 57 8.26 5.67 0.72
C PRO A 57 7.15 5.12 1.63
N PHE A 58 5.91 5.54 1.41
CA PHE A 58 4.75 5.06 2.16
C PHE A 58 4.61 3.53 2.14
N CYS A 59 4.75 2.89 0.97
CA CYS A 59 4.72 1.43 0.85
C CYS A 59 5.83 0.75 1.67
N SER A 60 6.99 1.39 1.84
CA SER A 60 8.07 0.85 2.67
C SER A 60 7.70 0.88 4.15
N GLU A 61 7.10 1.98 4.61
CA GLU A 61 6.64 2.13 6.00
C GLU A 61 5.52 1.13 6.33
N VAL A 62 4.57 0.92 5.43
CA VAL A 62 3.52 -0.11 5.56
C VAL A 62 4.13 -1.51 5.68
N ALA A 63 5.16 -1.81 4.87
CA ALA A 63 5.85 -3.10 4.93
C ALA A 63 6.63 -3.29 6.25
N GLU A 64 7.23 -2.24 6.80
CA GLU A 64 7.91 -2.29 8.11
C GLU A 64 6.91 -2.47 9.26
N TRP A 65 5.79 -1.74 9.23
CA TRP A 65 4.69 -1.92 10.19
C TRP A 65 4.20 -3.37 10.19
N HIS A 66 3.95 -3.96 9.02
CA HIS A 66 3.44 -5.35 8.91
C HIS A 66 4.43 -6.37 9.50
N LYS A 67 5.73 -6.22 9.24
CA LYS A 67 6.78 -7.08 9.83
C LYS A 67 6.82 -6.98 11.36
N GLY A 68 6.56 -5.79 11.91
CA GLY A 68 6.47 -5.56 13.34
C GLY A 68 5.33 -6.34 14.01
N GLN A 69 4.19 -6.51 13.32
CA GLN A 69 3.04 -7.28 13.83
C GLN A 69 3.31 -8.79 13.88
N GLN A 70 4.14 -9.33 12.97
CA GLN A 70 4.47 -10.76 12.92
C GLN A 70 5.54 -11.19 13.95
N SER A 71 6.18 -10.22 14.62
CA SER A 71 7.27 -10.46 15.57
C SER A 71 6.83 -10.40 17.05
N ALA A 72 5.51 -10.31 17.30
CA ALA A 72 4.91 -10.17 18.64
C ALA A 72 4.25 -11.47 19.13
#